data_AF-A0A9X2GGK5-F1
#
_entry.id   AF-A0A9X2GGK5-F1
#
_cell.length_a   1.000
_cell.length_b   1.000
_cell.length_c   1.000
_cell.angle_alpha   90.00
_cell.angle_beta   90.00
_cell.angle_gamma   90.00
#
_symmetry.space_group_name_H-M   'P 1'
#
loop_
_entity.id
_entity.type
_entity.pdbx_description
1 polymer ?
#
loop_
_entity_poly.entity_id
_entity_poly.type
_entity_poly.pdbx_seq_one_letter_code
_entity_poly.pdbx_strand_id
1 'polypeptide(L)' 'MITVYVTAQGDKYHSAPDCIGLTSGQEGGEVQDYNLNPIVPKDLEEAAKKWKPCKLCRRGAA' A
#
# COMPACT_ATOMS: atom_id res chain seq x y z
N MET A 1 12.46 -13.71 0.45
CA MET A 1 11.10 -13.22 0.10
C MET A 1 10.86 -11.94 0.86
N ILE A 2 10.51 -10.87 0.17
CA ILE A 2 10.20 -9.57 0.79
C ILE A 2 8.69 -9.40 0.68
N THR A 3 8.01 -9.29 1.82
CA THR A 3 6.56 -9.06 1.87
C THR A 3 6.27 -7.57 1.79
N VAL A 4 5.33 -7.19 0.94
CA VAL A 4 4.78 -5.84 0.81
C VAL A 4 3.26 -5.86 0.94
N TYR A 5 2.68 -4.70 1.15
CA TYR A 5 1.25 -4.54 1.42
C TYR A 5 0.62 -3.67 0.32
N VAL A 6 -0.54 -4.11 -0.19
CA VAL A 6 -1.30 -3.42 -1.24
C VAL A 6 -2.80 -3.53 -0.96
N THR A 7 -3.58 -2.59 -1.47
CA THR A 7 -5.06 -2.66 -1.52
C THR A 7 -5.55 -3.10 -2.91
N ALA A 8 -4.67 -3.06 -3.92
CA ALA A 8 -5.00 -3.25 -5.33
C ALA A 8 -6.01 -2.25 -5.94
N GLN A 9 -6.31 -1.11 -5.28
CA GLN A 9 -7.16 -0.03 -5.82
C GLN A 9 -6.33 1.20 -6.23
N GLY A 10 -5.56 1.07 -7.32
CA GLY A 10 -4.72 2.19 -7.80
C GLY A 10 -3.57 2.58 -6.86
N ASP A 11 -3.44 1.89 -5.74
CA ASP A 11 -2.43 2.13 -4.71
C ASP A 11 -1.03 1.68 -5.11
N LYS A 12 -0.08 2.24 -4.39
CA LYS A 12 1.32 1.83 -4.42
C LYS A 12 1.51 0.58 -3.58
N TYR A 13 2.63 -0.12 -3.72
CA TYR A 13 3.01 -1.13 -2.73
C TYR A 13 3.76 -0.49 -1.56
N HIS A 14 3.50 -0.98 -0.37
CA HIS A 14 4.00 -0.46 0.90
C HIS A 14 4.88 -1.50 1.59
N SER A 15 5.95 -1.05 2.26
CA SER A 15 6.85 -1.94 3.00
C SER A 15 6.27 -2.41 4.34
N ALA A 16 5.27 -1.70 4.86
CA ALA A 16 4.63 -1.96 6.15
C ALA A 16 3.12 -1.72 6.04
N PRO A 17 2.28 -2.47 6.80
CA PRO A 17 0.83 -2.32 6.79
C PRO A 17 0.38 -1.04 7.51
N ASP A 18 1.20 -0.52 8.42
CA ASP A 18 0.98 0.72 9.18
C ASP A 18 1.52 1.98 8.49
N CYS A 19 1.92 1.89 7.21
CA CYS A 19 2.42 3.04 6.49
C CYS A 19 1.37 4.16 6.47
N ILE A 20 1.74 5.37 6.90
CA ILE A 20 0.86 6.56 6.90
C ILE A 20 0.17 6.76 5.54
N GLY A 21 0.89 6.58 4.43
CA GLY A 21 0.29 6.73 3.10
C GLY A 21 -0.76 5.67 2.77
N LEU A 22 -0.70 4.50 3.40
CA LEU A 22 -1.67 3.42 3.27
C LEU A 22 -2.86 3.64 4.20
N THR A 23 -2.61 3.91 5.49
CA THR A 23 -3.65 4.11 6.49
C THR A 23 -4.47 5.37 6.20
N SER A 24 -3.83 6.50 5.87
CA SER A 24 -4.55 7.72 5.50
C SER A 24 -5.35 7.57 4.21
N GLY A 25 -4.93 6.69 3.29
CA GLY A 25 -5.71 6.34 2.10
C GLY A 25 -6.98 5.57 2.45
N GLN A 26 -6.88 4.62 3.40
CA GLN A 26 -8.03 3.88 3.91
C GLN A 26 -8.99 4.79 4.70
N GLU A 27 -8.48 5.57 5.64
CA GLU A 27 -9.29 6.51 6.44
C GLU A 27 -9.97 7.56 5.56
N GLY A 28 -9.23 8.13 4.61
CA GLY A 28 -9.77 9.11 3.68
C GLY A 28 -10.84 8.54 2.76
N GLY A 29 -10.62 7.34 2.21
CA GLY A 29 -11.61 6.67 1.38
C GLY A 29 -12.86 6.25 2.14
N GLU A 30 -12.73 5.85 3.41
CA GLU A 30 -13.86 5.52 4.28
C GLU A 30 -14.75 6.74 4.51
N VAL A 31 -14.15 7.90 4.83
CA VAL A 31 -14.88 9.18 4.98
C VAL A 31 -15.60 9.60 3.69
N GLN A 32 -15.07 9.20 2.54
CA GLN A 32 -15.66 9.49 1.23
C GLN A 32 -16.67 8.42 0.75
N ASP A 33 -17.01 7.44 1.59
CA ASP A 33 -17.91 6.31 1.27
C ASP A 33 -17.42 5.49 0.05
N TYR A 34 -16.11 5.44 -0.18
CA TYR A 34 -15.54 4.58 -1.20
C TYR A 34 -15.58 3.12 -0.77
N ASN A 35 -15.88 2.24 -1.72
CA ASN A 35 -15.78 0.80 -1.50
C ASN A 35 -14.32 0.37 -1.51
N LEU A 36 -13.67 0.40 -0.33
CA LEU A 36 -12.25 0.13 -0.17
C LEU A 36 -11.92 -1.36 -0.12
N ASN A 37 -10.82 -1.73 -0.78
CA ASN A 37 -10.26 -3.06 -0.67
C ASN A 37 -9.43 -3.17 0.61
N PRO A 38 -9.44 -4.35 1.27
CA PRO A 38 -8.59 -4.58 2.42
C PRO A 38 -7.10 -4.56 2.04
N ILE A 39 -6.27 -4.25 3.03
CA ILE A 39 -4.82 -4.36 2.91
C ILE A 39 -4.45 -5.84 2.87
N VAL A 40 -3.77 -6.27 1.81
CA VAL A 40 -3.32 -7.65 1.64
C VAL A 40 -1.80 -7.74 1.50
N PRO A 41 -1.15 -8.75 2.13
CA PRO A 41 0.25 -9.02 1.90
C PRO A 41 0.47 -9.66 0.52
N LYS A 42 1.52 -9.24 -0.15
CA LYS A 42 1.98 -9.76 -1.44
C LYS A 42 3.50 -9.88 -1.46
N ASP A 43 3.99 -10.70 -2.38
CA ASP A 43 5.42 -10.74 -2.68
C ASP A 43 5.85 -9.48 -3.44
N LEU A 44 7.03 -8.96 -3.12
CA LEU A 44 7.59 -7.76 -3.73
C LEU A 44 7.74 -7.88 -5.25
N GLU A 45 8.21 -9.01 -5.77
CA GLU A 45 8.46 -9.18 -7.20
C GLU A 45 7.15 -9.15 -7.99
N GLU A 46 6.13 -9.83 -7.47
CA GLU A 46 4.78 -9.81 -8.05
C GLU A 46 4.11 -8.45 -7.92
N ALA A 47 4.31 -7.76 -6.79
CA ALA A 47 3.75 -6.44 -6.58
C ALA A 47 4.42 -5.38 -7.47
N ALA A 48 5.74 -5.44 -7.64
CA ALA A 48 6.51 -4.49 -8.44
C ALA A 48 6.20 -4.56 -9.94
N LYS A 49 5.68 -5.69 -10.42
CA LYS A 49 5.19 -5.83 -11.81
C LYS A 49 3.91 -5.04 -12.07
N LYS A 50 3.08 -4.79 -11.05
CA LYS A 50 1.74 -4.19 -11.20
C LYS A 50 1.60 -2.81 -10.56
N TRP A 51 2.31 -2.54 -9.47
CA TRP A 51 2.16 -1.32 -8.69
C TRP A 51 3.51 -0.61 -8.50
N LYS A 52 3.46 0.71 -8.32
CA LYS A 52 4.65 1.51 -8.02
C LYS A 52 4.96 1.50 -6.52
N PRO A 53 6.21 1.69 -6.08
CA PRO A 53 6.54 1.81 -4.66
C PRO A 53 5.92 3.05 -4.03
N CYS A 54 5.49 2.94 -2.79
CA CYS A 54 5.11 4.09 -1.98
C CYS A 54 6.33 5.00 -1.78
N LYS A 55 6.18 6.30 -2.09
CA LYS A 55 7.27 7.28 -1.97
C LYS A 55 7.71 7.49 -0.53
N LEU A 56 6.79 7.33 0.43
CA LEU A 56 7.07 7.42 1.86
C LEU A 56 7.84 6.18 2.34
N CYS A 57 7.38 4.99 1.98
CA CYS A 57 8.09 3.73 2.27
C CYS A 57 9.50 3.72 1.67
N ARG A 58 9.67 4.25 0.46
CA ARG A 58 11.00 4.35 -0.20
C ARG A 58 11.96 5.30 0.54
N ARG A 59 11.45 6.30 1.27
CA ARG A 59 12.26 7.26 2.03
C ARG A 59 12.55 6.82 3.47
N GLY A 60 11.80 5.85 3.99
CA GLY A 60 11.93 5.35 5.36
C GLY A 60 12.90 4.18 5.53
N ALA A 61 13.59 3.74 4.48
CA ALA A 61 14.76 2.87 4.62
C ALA A 61 15.99 3.75 4.93
N ALA A 62 16.03 4.29 6.14
CA ALA A 62 17.19 4.95 6.73
C ALA A 62 17.56 4.20 8.01
#